data_AF-A0A512C5H2-F1
#
_entry.id   AF-A0A512C5H2-F1
#
_cell.length_a   1.000
_cell.length_b   1.000
_cell.length_c   1.000
_cell.angle_alpha   90.00
_cell.angle_beta   90.00
_cell.angle_gamma   90.00
#
_symmetry.space_group_name_H-M   'P 1'
#
loop_
_entity.id
_entity.type
_entity.pdbx_description
1 polymer ?
#
loop_
_entity_poly.entity_id
_entity_poly.type
_entity_poly.pdbx_seq_one_letter_code
_entity_poly.pdbx_strand_id
1 'polypeptide(L)'
;MVRIESRYDPTAVGRVGEIGLMQVRPKTAALLGFRGLPADLTEPRTNLRFGVGYLAKAWRLAGGDLCRALMKYRAGHRSETMSALSVEYCRRAWLHLAAVRTELGTPTEALATPSIRTPKHAAQFSRTVNRTATTAFQRRHRISLNKRGRGVAVANIARITTARVRMATPGKHRTIRLADQASPQPLKRQPRASRTWIAFR
;
A
#
# COMPACT_ATOMS: atom_id res chain seq x y z
N MET A 1 10.33 1.11 2.81
CA MET A 1 10.16 1.87 1.55
C MET A 1 11.47 2.04 0.83
N VAL A 2 12.25 3.12 1.05
CA VAL A 2 13.40 3.53 0.19
C VAL A 2 14.30 2.38 -0.31
N ARG A 3 14.85 1.52 0.57
CA ARG A 3 15.70 0.36 0.17
C ARG A 3 15.02 -0.67 -0.75
N ILE A 4 13.69 -0.74 -0.73
CA ILE A 4 12.85 -1.64 -1.55
C ILE A 4 12.61 -1.02 -2.93
N GLU A 5 12.49 0.30 -3.00
CA GLU A 5 12.17 1.06 -4.20
C GLU A 5 13.43 1.38 -5.02
N SER A 6 14.40 2.07 -4.41
CA SER A 6 15.59 2.58 -5.10
C SER A 6 16.92 2.03 -4.60
N ARG A 7 16.92 1.18 -3.56
CA ARG A 7 18.14 0.80 -2.81
C ARG A 7 18.92 2.02 -2.24
N TYR A 8 18.21 3.11 -1.95
CA TYR A 8 18.75 4.43 -1.54
C TYR A 8 19.38 5.29 -2.65
N ASP A 9 19.29 4.90 -3.93
CA ASP A 9 19.65 5.79 -5.04
C ASP A 9 18.61 6.92 -5.20
N PRO A 10 18.99 8.21 -5.10
CA PRO A 10 18.10 9.35 -5.32
C PRO A 10 17.85 9.66 -6.79
N THR A 11 18.69 9.14 -7.70
CA THR A 11 18.58 9.34 -9.16
C THR A 11 17.82 8.23 -9.89
N ALA A 12 17.49 7.13 -9.20
CA ALA A 12 16.83 5.95 -9.77
C ALA A 12 15.56 6.30 -10.58
N VAL A 13 15.48 5.81 -11.82
CA VAL A 13 14.28 5.93 -12.68
C VAL A 13 13.66 4.56 -12.93
N GLY A 14 12.37 4.43 -12.63
CA GLY A 14 11.61 3.19 -12.78
C GLY A 14 10.98 3.02 -14.17
N ARG A 15 10.55 1.78 -14.45
CA ARG A 15 10.12 1.34 -15.79
C ARG A 15 8.86 2.03 -16.33
N VAL A 16 8.06 2.69 -15.48
CA VAL A 16 6.85 3.43 -15.91
C VAL A 16 6.87 4.89 -15.43
N GLY A 17 8.07 5.47 -15.33
CA GLY A 17 8.28 6.88 -14.99
C GLY A 17 8.19 7.16 -13.48
N GLU A 18 8.50 6.19 -12.65
CA GLU A 18 8.84 6.42 -11.24
C GLU A 18 10.19 7.13 -11.11
N ILE A 19 10.37 8.02 -10.12
CA ILE A 19 11.62 8.77 -9.91
C ILE A 19 12.04 8.72 -8.43
N GLY A 20 13.35 8.59 -8.21
CA GLY A 20 14.07 8.81 -6.96
C GLY A 20 13.78 7.84 -5.81
N LEU A 21 14.15 8.24 -4.59
CA LEU A 21 14.26 7.39 -3.39
C LEU A 21 13.04 6.50 -3.10
N MET A 22 11.83 7.00 -3.31
CA MET A 22 10.57 6.29 -3.08
C MET A 22 9.83 5.92 -4.38
N GLN A 23 10.49 6.05 -5.54
CA GLN A 23 9.94 5.73 -6.85
C GLN A 23 8.58 6.43 -7.09
N VAL A 24 8.57 7.75 -6.89
CA VAL A 24 7.39 8.60 -7.01
C VAL A 24 7.15 8.94 -8.49
N ARG A 25 5.97 8.65 -9.01
CA ARG A 25 5.58 9.04 -10.38
C ARG A 25 5.20 10.53 -10.41
N PRO A 26 5.60 11.33 -11.42
CA PRO A 26 5.25 12.76 -11.52
C PRO A 26 3.74 13.04 -11.40
N LYS A 27 2.89 12.22 -12.02
CA LYS A 27 1.42 12.32 -11.90
C LYS A 27 0.92 12.11 -10.46
N THR A 28 1.59 11.25 -9.68
CA THR A 28 1.27 11.03 -8.27
C THR A 28 1.72 12.21 -7.41
N ALA A 29 2.89 12.79 -7.67
CA ALA A 29 3.34 14.00 -7.00
C ALA A 29 2.42 15.20 -7.29
N ALA A 30 1.98 15.38 -8.54
CA ALA A 30 1.05 16.44 -8.94
C ALA A 30 -0.30 16.35 -8.21
N LEU A 31 -0.84 15.14 -8.02
CA LEU A 31 -2.04 14.90 -7.19
C LEU A 31 -1.87 15.26 -5.70
N LEU A 32 -0.63 15.48 -5.25
CA LEU A 32 -0.27 15.92 -3.90
C LEU A 32 0.23 17.39 -3.88
N GLY A 33 0.02 18.14 -4.97
CA GLY A 33 0.37 19.56 -5.06
C GLY A 33 1.80 19.87 -5.49
N PHE A 34 2.54 18.89 -6.03
CA PHE A 34 3.82 19.17 -6.69
C PHE A 34 3.61 20.01 -7.96
N ARG A 35 4.48 21.01 -8.18
CA ARG A 35 4.45 21.94 -9.31
C ARG A 35 5.83 22.11 -9.99
N GLY A 36 6.82 21.31 -9.59
CA GLY A 36 8.16 21.34 -10.17
C GLY A 36 8.29 20.47 -11.43
N LEU A 37 9.50 20.39 -11.96
CA LEU A 37 9.83 19.50 -13.07
C LEU A 37 9.98 18.04 -12.57
N PRO A 38 9.78 17.03 -13.43
CA PRO A 38 10.03 15.63 -13.05
C PRO A 38 11.44 15.39 -12.47
N ALA A 39 12.44 16.16 -12.92
CA ALA A 39 13.80 16.11 -12.41
C ALA A 39 13.91 16.44 -10.91
N ASP A 40 13.10 17.37 -10.38
CA ASP A 40 13.14 17.77 -8.97
C ASP A 40 12.62 16.66 -8.02
N LEU A 41 12.05 15.57 -8.56
CA LEU A 41 11.77 14.36 -7.81
C LEU A 41 13.03 13.50 -7.57
N THR A 42 14.19 13.85 -8.12
CA THR A 42 15.47 13.24 -7.71
C THR A 42 15.99 13.81 -6.38
N GLU A 43 15.64 15.05 -6.03
CA GLU A 43 16.01 15.68 -4.76
C GLU A 43 15.39 14.91 -3.58
N PRO A 44 16.20 14.31 -2.67
CA PRO A 44 15.72 13.51 -1.54
C PRO A 44 14.58 14.12 -0.73
N ARG A 45 14.68 15.40 -0.35
CA ARG A 45 13.68 16.10 0.47
C ARG A 45 12.34 16.24 -0.26
N THR A 46 12.39 16.54 -1.56
CA THR A 46 11.21 16.63 -2.43
C THR A 46 10.59 15.25 -2.63
N ASN A 47 11.40 14.24 -2.94
CA ASN A 47 10.94 12.88 -3.15
C ASN A 47 10.26 12.29 -1.91
N LEU A 48 10.91 12.39 -0.75
CA LEU A 48 10.39 11.90 0.53
C LEU A 48 9.09 12.61 0.93
N ARG A 49 8.97 13.93 0.72
CA ARG A 49 7.72 14.68 0.99
C ARG A 49 6.53 14.06 0.27
N PHE A 50 6.65 13.78 -1.03
CA PHE A 50 5.53 13.25 -1.82
C PHE A 50 5.36 11.74 -1.66
N GLY A 51 6.44 10.96 -1.57
CA GLY A 51 6.40 9.53 -1.33
C GLY A 51 5.78 9.17 0.02
N VAL A 52 6.23 9.80 1.11
CA VAL A 52 5.66 9.59 2.46
C VAL A 52 4.21 10.11 2.50
N GLY A 53 3.89 11.23 1.85
CA GLY A 53 2.52 11.72 1.72
C GLY A 53 1.57 10.72 1.04
N TYR A 54 2.00 10.11 -0.07
CA TYR A 54 1.24 9.09 -0.78
C TYR A 54 1.05 7.82 0.05
N LEU A 55 2.11 7.38 0.74
CA LEU A 55 2.08 6.24 1.65
C LEU A 55 1.16 6.48 2.85
N ALA A 56 1.19 7.66 3.46
CA ALA A 56 0.34 7.99 4.61
C ALA A 56 -1.16 8.00 4.23
N LYS A 57 -1.52 8.29 2.98
CA LYS A 57 -2.89 8.09 2.49
C LYS A 57 -3.19 6.62 2.21
N ALA A 58 -2.26 5.85 1.65
CA ALA A 58 -2.41 4.41 1.44
C ALA A 58 -2.59 3.64 2.77
N TRP A 59 -1.83 3.98 3.80
CA TRP A 59 -1.92 3.42 5.16
C TRP A 59 -3.29 3.65 5.81
N ARG A 60 -3.81 4.88 5.74
CA ARG A 60 -5.15 5.22 6.23
C ARG A 60 -6.25 4.48 5.48
N LEU A 61 -6.11 4.33 4.15
CA LEU A 61 -7.04 3.55 3.32
C LEU A 61 -6.91 2.02 3.52
N ALA A 62 -5.86 1.56 4.19
CA ALA A 62 -5.63 0.16 4.53
C ALA A 62 -6.06 -0.18 5.97
N GLY A 63 -6.56 0.78 6.75
CA GLY A 63 -6.89 0.58 8.17
C GLY A 63 -5.70 0.25 9.06
N GLY A 64 -4.46 0.53 8.60
CA GLY A 64 -3.23 0.12 9.28
C GLY A 64 -2.67 -1.26 8.87
N ASP A 65 -3.31 -1.97 7.92
CA ASP A 65 -2.72 -3.20 7.37
C ASP A 65 -1.51 -2.88 6.45
N LEU A 66 -0.35 -3.45 6.77
CA LEU A 66 0.89 -3.19 6.03
C LEU A 66 0.83 -3.68 4.58
N CYS A 67 0.33 -4.90 4.32
CA CYS A 67 0.33 -5.43 2.95
C CYS A 67 -0.68 -4.71 2.06
N ARG A 68 -1.86 -4.34 2.57
CA ARG A 68 -2.84 -3.51 1.86
C ARG A 68 -2.32 -2.08 1.66
N ALA A 69 -1.60 -1.51 2.62
CA ALA A 69 -0.96 -0.19 2.45
C ALA A 69 0.10 -0.22 1.35
N LEU A 70 0.96 -1.23 1.35
CA LEU A 70 2.00 -1.45 0.34
C LEU A 70 1.43 -1.77 -1.05
N MET A 71 0.36 -2.57 -1.12
CA MET A 71 -0.43 -2.77 -2.34
C MET A 71 -1.02 -1.47 -2.86
N LYS A 72 -1.66 -0.66 -2.00
CA LYS A 72 -2.25 0.64 -2.35
C LYS A 72 -1.19 1.68 -2.72
N TYR A 73 0.04 1.57 -2.20
CA TYR A 73 1.17 2.38 -2.64
C TYR A 73 1.59 2.00 -4.06
N ARG A 74 1.91 0.71 -4.28
CA ARG A 74 2.45 0.19 -5.54
C ARG A 74 1.46 0.18 -6.70
N ALA A 75 0.23 -0.27 -6.47
CA ALA A 75 -0.80 -0.46 -7.50
C ALA A 75 -1.82 0.69 -7.56
N GLY A 76 -1.78 1.59 -6.58
CA GLY A 76 -2.66 2.76 -6.47
C GLY A 76 -3.76 2.60 -5.41
N HIS A 77 -4.17 3.72 -4.82
CA HIS A 77 -5.07 3.76 -3.65
C HIS A 77 -6.41 3.03 -3.81
N ARG A 78 -6.90 2.85 -5.05
CA ARG A 78 -8.15 2.15 -5.38
C ARG A 78 -8.01 0.62 -5.55
N SER A 79 -6.80 0.06 -5.45
CA SER A 79 -6.61 -1.40 -5.46
C SER A 79 -7.15 -2.02 -4.17
N GLU A 80 -7.93 -3.11 -4.29
CA GLU A 80 -8.39 -3.91 -3.15
C GLU A 80 -7.91 -5.38 -3.19
N THR A 81 -7.34 -5.84 -4.31
CA THR A 81 -6.92 -7.23 -4.52
C THR A 81 -5.40 -7.38 -4.61
N MET A 82 -4.86 -8.33 -3.83
CA MET A 82 -3.42 -8.63 -3.77
C MET A 82 -2.96 -9.40 -5.02
N SER A 83 -2.50 -8.68 -6.05
CA SER A 83 -1.73 -9.30 -7.15
C SER A 83 -0.44 -9.95 -6.64
N ALA A 84 0.07 -10.99 -7.33
CA ALA A 84 1.31 -11.67 -6.95
C ALA A 84 2.51 -10.72 -6.77
N LEU A 85 2.60 -9.67 -7.60
CA LEU A 85 3.62 -8.63 -7.48
C LEU A 85 3.45 -7.77 -6.22
N SER A 86 2.23 -7.59 -5.70
CA SER A 86 1.97 -6.94 -4.42
C SER A 86 2.25 -7.86 -3.22
N VAL A 87 2.05 -9.19 -3.38
CA VAL A 87 2.44 -10.19 -2.36
C VAL A 87 3.96 -10.20 -2.17
N GLU A 88 4.73 -10.35 -3.25
CA GLU A 88 6.20 -10.31 -3.18
C GLU A 88 6.73 -8.94 -2.71
N TYR A 89 6.08 -7.85 -3.11
CA TYR A 89 6.43 -6.51 -2.60
C TYR A 89 6.18 -6.38 -1.08
N CYS A 90 5.10 -6.96 -0.53
CA CYS A 90 4.92 -7.02 0.93
C CYS A 90 5.95 -7.95 1.60
N ARG A 91 6.28 -9.10 0.99
CA ARG A 91 7.31 -10.03 1.49
C ARG A 91 8.68 -9.36 1.58
N ARG A 92 9.09 -8.60 0.56
CA ARG A 92 10.32 -7.78 0.56
C ARG A 92 10.32 -6.72 1.67
N ALA A 93 9.15 -6.18 2.04
CA ALA A 93 9.03 -5.25 3.16
C ALA A 93 9.18 -5.94 4.51
N TRP A 94 8.49 -7.07 4.74
CA TRP A 94 8.62 -7.85 5.97
C TRP A 94 10.07 -8.32 6.21
N LEU A 95 10.75 -8.80 5.17
CA LEU A 95 12.16 -9.20 5.27
C LEU A 95 13.08 -8.06 5.72
N HIS A 96 12.86 -6.82 5.25
CA HIS A 96 13.68 -5.67 5.70
C HIS A 96 13.22 -5.04 7.03
N LEU A 97 11.97 -5.27 7.45
CA LEU A 97 11.53 -4.94 8.82
C LEU A 97 12.12 -5.90 9.85
N ALA A 98 12.20 -7.20 9.52
CA ALA A 98 12.87 -8.20 10.34
C ALA A 98 14.37 -7.87 10.52
N ALA A 99 15.08 -7.59 9.42
CA ALA A 99 16.49 -7.22 9.46
C ALA A 99 16.76 -5.93 10.27
N VAL A 100 15.94 -4.88 10.13
CA VAL A 100 16.07 -3.67 10.98
C VAL A 100 15.76 -3.95 12.46
N ARG A 101 14.83 -4.86 12.77
CA ARG A 101 14.59 -5.29 14.16
C ARG A 101 15.76 -6.08 14.74
N THR A 102 16.55 -6.78 13.92
CA THR A 102 17.81 -7.39 14.38
C THR A 102 18.95 -6.38 14.48
N GLU A 103 19.02 -5.39 13.58
CA GLU A 103 20.05 -4.33 13.59
C GLU A 103 19.90 -3.36 14.78
N LEU A 104 18.67 -2.97 15.13
CA LEU A 104 18.37 -2.06 16.25
C LEU A 104 18.22 -2.77 17.60
N GLY A 105 18.32 -4.10 17.62
CA GLY A 105 17.91 -4.93 18.74
C GLY A 105 16.38 -4.92 18.98
N THR A 106 15.93 -5.79 19.87
CA THR A 106 14.58 -5.70 20.43
C THR A 106 14.51 -4.59 21.47
N PRO A 107 13.58 -3.63 21.38
CA PRO A 107 13.27 -2.75 22.52
C PRO A 107 12.76 -3.60 23.68
N THR A 108 13.58 -3.74 24.73
CA THR A 108 13.30 -4.52 25.93
C THR A 108 12.24 -3.81 26.77
N GLU A 109 10.95 -4.11 26.54
CA GLU A 109 9.72 -3.86 27.35
C GLU A 109 9.49 -2.50 28.06
N ALA A 110 10.41 -1.54 27.98
CA ALA A 110 10.44 -0.31 28.78
C ALA A 110 9.53 0.82 28.26
N LEU A 111 8.77 0.57 27.19
CA LEU A 111 7.71 1.47 26.70
C LEU A 111 6.30 0.95 27.05
N ALA A 112 6.20 0.18 28.14
CA ALA A 112 4.94 -0.24 28.74
C ALA A 112 4.15 0.96 29.31
N THR A 113 3.33 1.56 28.45
CA THR A 113 2.17 2.41 28.79
C THR A 113 2.47 3.79 29.41
N PRO A 114 2.45 4.89 28.63
CA PRO A 114 2.10 6.19 29.17
C PRO A 114 0.62 6.17 29.58
N SER A 115 0.35 6.03 30.89
CA SER A 115 -1.02 6.05 31.42
C SER A 115 -1.66 7.43 31.18
N ILE A 116 -2.60 7.50 30.25
CA ILE A 116 -3.33 8.73 29.93
C ILE A 116 -4.27 9.04 31.09
N ARG A 117 -3.81 9.90 32.02
CA ARG A 117 -4.65 10.46 33.08
C ARG A 117 -5.76 11.31 32.46
N THR A 118 -7.00 10.84 32.54
CA THR A 118 -8.17 11.63 32.13
C THR A 118 -8.36 12.82 33.07
N PRO A 119 -8.40 14.07 32.56
CA PRO A 119 -8.62 15.25 33.40
C PRO A 119 -10.06 15.28 33.92
N LYS A 120 -10.24 15.38 35.24
CA LYS A 120 -11.55 15.28 35.93
C LYS A 120 -12.45 16.54 35.80
N HIS A 121 -12.31 17.34 34.74
CA HIS A 121 -13.01 18.61 34.56
C HIS A 121 -13.86 18.64 33.27
N ALA A 122 -14.85 17.75 33.20
CA ALA A 122 -15.88 17.72 32.14
C ALA A 122 -17.31 17.86 32.71
N ALA A 123 -17.46 18.38 33.93
CA ALA A 123 -18.68 18.30 34.74
C ALA A 123 -19.14 19.65 35.31
N GLN A 124 -19.14 20.72 34.51
CA GLN A 124 -19.64 22.04 34.97
C GLN A 124 -20.34 22.92 33.92
N PHE A 125 -20.24 22.64 32.62
CA PHE A 125 -20.72 23.54 31.56
C PHE A 125 -22.05 23.09 30.88
N SER A 126 -23.03 22.65 31.68
CA SER A 126 -24.41 22.35 31.22
C SER A 126 -25.45 22.69 32.29
N ARG A 127 -25.43 23.92 32.83
CA ARG A 127 -26.41 24.35 33.84
C ARG A 127 -26.70 25.85 33.81
N THR A 128 -27.31 26.35 32.72
CA THR A 128 -28.25 27.51 32.66
C THR A 128 -28.83 27.66 31.25
N VAL A 129 -29.83 26.84 30.89
CA VAL A 129 -30.91 27.19 29.94
C VAL A 129 -32.14 26.41 30.38
N ASN A 130 -32.99 26.98 31.24
CA ASN A 130 -34.21 26.30 31.68
C ASN A 130 -35.28 27.28 32.22
N ARG A 131 -35.78 28.17 31.35
CA ARG A 131 -37.02 28.94 31.58
C ARG A 131 -37.52 29.65 30.31
N THR A 132 -38.56 29.08 29.68
CA THR A 132 -39.80 29.73 29.18
C THR A 132 -40.45 28.90 28.05
N ALA A 133 -41.42 28.04 28.39
CA ALA A 133 -42.51 27.58 27.51
C ALA A 133 -43.40 26.52 28.21
N THR A 134 -44.31 26.96 29.09
CA THR A 134 -45.68 26.40 29.05
C THR A 134 -46.35 26.98 27.79
N THR A 135 -47.33 26.35 27.12
CA THR A 135 -48.47 25.61 27.66
C THR A 135 -49.09 24.71 26.57
N ALA A 136 -49.87 23.68 26.95
CA ALA A 136 -50.65 22.79 26.08
C ALA A 136 -49.81 21.91 25.11
N PHE A 137 -50.23 20.71 24.69
CA PHE A 137 -51.60 20.19 24.52
C PHE A 137 -51.64 18.68 24.80
N GLN A 138 -52.54 18.23 25.69
CA GLN A 138 -52.74 16.79 25.93
C GLN A 138 -53.63 16.19 24.83
N ARG A 139 -53.15 15.15 24.13
CA ARG A 139 -54.06 14.17 23.50
C ARG A 139 -53.52 12.75 23.62
N ARG A 140 -54.30 11.91 24.33
CA ARG A 140 -54.04 10.48 24.50
C ARG A 140 -54.29 9.76 23.17
N HIS A 141 -53.36 8.93 22.70
CA HIS A 141 -53.68 7.85 21.76
C HIS A 141 -53.10 6.53 22.24
N ARG A 142 -53.85 5.45 22.01
CA ARG A 142 -53.64 4.13 22.61
C ARG A 142 -52.45 3.38 21.99
N ILE A 143 -51.75 2.60 22.82
CA ILE A 143 -50.92 1.49 22.37
C ILE A 143 -51.80 0.52 21.56
N SER A 144 -51.29 0.06 20.41
CA SER A 144 -51.88 -1.05 19.65
C SER A 144 -50.81 -2.08 19.32
N LEU A 145 -50.87 -3.23 19.98
CA LEU A 145 -49.97 -4.37 19.75
C LEU A 145 -50.51 -5.21 18.58
N ASN A 146 -49.88 -5.14 17.41
CA ASN A 146 -50.29 -5.95 16.26
C ASN A 146 -49.35 -7.15 16.05
N LYS A 147 -49.59 -8.24 16.81
CA LYS A 147 -48.97 -9.55 16.54
C LYS A 147 -49.50 -10.10 15.21
N ARG A 148 -48.65 -10.23 14.19
CA ARG A 148 -48.87 -11.17 13.06
C ARG A 148 -47.55 -11.85 12.68
N GLY A 149 -47.42 -13.11 13.06
CA GLY A 149 -46.30 -13.96 12.64
C GLY A 149 -46.60 -14.71 11.34
N ARG A 150 -45.58 -14.86 10.50
CA ARG A 150 -45.37 -15.82 9.39
C ARG A 150 -43.87 -15.69 9.06
N GLY A 151 -43.01 -16.70 9.16
CA GLY A 151 -43.25 -18.13 9.33
C GLY A 151 -43.18 -18.84 7.97
N VAL A 152 -41.97 -18.94 7.41
CA VAL A 152 -41.66 -19.66 6.17
C VAL A 152 -40.37 -20.46 6.38
N ALA A 153 -40.28 -21.62 5.73
CA ALA A 153 -39.40 -22.72 6.07
C ALA A 153 -37.88 -22.51 5.85
N VAL A 154 -37.10 -23.32 6.59
CA VAL A 154 -35.73 -23.69 6.24
C VAL A 154 -35.74 -24.59 5.00
N ALA A 155 -34.78 -24.43 4.09
CA ALA A 155 -34.53 -25.37 3.00
C ALA A 155 -33.03 -25.67 2.86
N ASN A 156 -32.60 -26.85 3.32
CA ASN A 156 -31.27 -27.40 3.03
C ASN A 156 -31.33 -28.19 1.73
N ILE A 157 -30.46 -27.88 0.76
CA ILE A 157 -30.11 -28.81 -0.33
C ILE A 157 -28.58 -28.82 -0.47
N ALA A 158 -28.00 -30.02 -0.49
CA ALA A 158 -26.57 -30.23 -0.59
C ALA A 158 -26.23 -31.20 -1.73
N ARG A 159 -25.19 -30.86 -2.52
CA ARG A 159 -24.23 -31.71 -3.27
C ARG A 159 -23.35 -30.76 -4.09
N ILE A 160 -22.03 -30.72 -3.91
CA ILE A 160 -21.04 -31.76 -4.25
C ILE A 160 -21.01 -32.04 -5.76
N THR A 161 -20.05 -31.41 -6.44
CA THR A 161 -19.47 -31.86 -7.71
C THR A 161 -17.95 -31.80 -7.62
N THR A 162 -17.34 -32.90 -7.16
CA THR A 162 -15.87 -33.03 -7.10
C THR A 162 -15.29 -33.16 -8.51
N ALA A 163 -14.78 -32.06 -9.06
CA ALA A 163 -14.07 -32.07 -10.33
C ALA A 163 -12.73 -32.85 -10.20
N ARG A 164 -12.67 -34.06 -10.76
CA ARG A 164 -11.43 -34.85 -10.84
C ARG A 164 -10.42 -34.16 -11.77
N VAL A 165 -9.42 -33.51 -11.20
CA VAL A 165 -8.19 -33.18 -11.95
C VAL A 165 -7.45 -34.48 -12.26
N ARG A 166 -7.40 -34.87 -13.54
CA ARG A 166 -6.54 -35.96 -14.01
C ARG A 166 -5.08 -35.50 -13.94
N MET A 167 -4.28 -36.09 -13.06
CA MET A 167 -2.82 -36.02 -13.18
C MET A 167 -2.36 -36.92 -14.34
N ALA A 168 -1.49 -36.40 -15.20
CA ALA A 168 -0.90 -37.14 -16.32
C ALA A 168 0.61 -36.84 -16.42
N THR A 169 1.40 -37.78 -15.91
CA THR A 169 2.81 -38.14 -16.25
C THR A 169 3.76 -37.06 -16.83
N PRO A 170 4.94 -36.82 -16.23
CA PRO A 170 5.97 -35.96 -16.83
C PRO A 170 6.58 -36.61 -18.08
N GLY A 171 6.72 -35.82 -19.15
CA GLY A 171 7.35 -36.23 -20.41
C GLY A 171 8.88 -36.26 -20.32
N LYS A 172 9.46 -37.37 -20.79
CA LYS A 172 10.90 -37.70 -20.90
C LYS A 172 11.86 -36.49 -20.98
N HIS A 173 12.87 -36.49 -20.10
CA HIS A 173 14.02 -35.58 -20.19
C HIS A 173 14.70 -35.69 -21.56
N ARG A 174 14.94 -34.54 -22.21
CA ARG A 174 15.73 -34.46 -23.44
C ARG A 174 17.17 -34.11 -23.05
N THR A 175 18.12 -34.99 -23.37
CA THR A 175 19.53 -34.79 -23.06
C THR A 175 20.11 -33.63 -23.88
N ILE A 176 20.53 -32.57 -23.20
CA ILE A 176 21.34 -31.51 -23.79
C ILE A 176 22.76 -32.05 -23.88
N ARG A 177 23.25 -32.29 -25.11
CA ARG A 177 24.69 -32.47 -25.33
C ARG A 177 25.39 -31.15 -24.99
N LEU A 178 26.42 -31.22 -24.16
CA LEU A 178 27.43 -30.15 -24.18
C LEU A 178 28.07 -30.15 -25.57
N ALA A 179 28.20 -28.97 -26.15
CA ALA A 179 29.03 -28.70 -27.32
C ALA A 179 30.07 -27.66 -26.90
N ASP A 180 31.21 -27.66 -27.59
CA ASP A 180 32.47 -27.21 -26.99
C ASP A 180 32.66 -25.70 -26.77
N GLN A 181 33.69 -25.42 -25.98
CA GLN A 181 34.15 -24.08 -25.61
C GLN A 181 34.56 -23.26 -26.83
N ALA A 182 34.15 -21.99 -26.86
CA ALA A 182 34.68 -21.00 -27.81
C ALA A 182 35.30 -19.83 -27.03
N SER A 183 36.64 -19.75 -27.06
CA SER A 183 37.41 -18.71 -26.37
C SER A 183 37.20 -17.31 -26.98
N PRO A 184 37.34 -16.23 -26.20
CA PRO A 184 36.99 -14.87 -26.64
C PRO A 184 38.00 -14.30 -27.66
N GLN A 185 37.46 -13.70 -28.73
CA GLN A 185 38.23 -12.93 -29.71
C GLN A 185 38.52 -11.49 -29.20
N PRO A 186 39.69 -10.90 -29.50
CA PRO A 186 40.11 -9.63 -28.92
C PRO A 186 39.42 -8.39 -29.54
N LEU A 187 39.34 -7.33 -28.74
CA LEU A 187 38.59 -6.12 -29.03
C LEU A 187 39.29 -5.24 -30.10
N LYS A 188 38.75 -5.19 -31.33
CA LYS A 188 39.20 -4.22 -32.34
C LYS A 188 38.74 -2.80 -31.98
N ARG A 189 39.69 -1.95 -31.56
CA ARG A 189 39.45 -0.51 -31.36
C ARG A 189 39.13 0.17 -32.71
N GLN A 190 38.02 0.89 -32.79
CA GLN A 190 37.77 1.87 -33.86
C GLN A 190 38.11 3.29 -33.37
N PRO A 191 38.60 4.19 -34.24
CA PRO A 191 38.95 5.56 -33.88
C PRO A 191 37.70 6.42 -33.61
N ARG A 192 37.87 7.49 -32.81
CA ARG A 192 36.80 8.44 -32.49
C ARG A 192 36.39 9.24 -33.74
N ALA A 193 35.13 9.13 -34.15
CA ALA A 193 34.50 10.08 -35.07
C ALA A 193 33.84 11.21 -34.27
N SER A 194 34.35 12.43 -34.39
CA SER A 194 33.71 13.63 -33.85
C SER A 194 32.58 14.09 -34.78
N ARG A 195 31.38 14.34 -34.25
CA ARG A 195 30.38 15.15 -34.95
C ARG A 195 29.37 15.81 -34.01
N THR A 196 29.17 17.10 -34.28
CA THR A 196 28.27 18.01 -33.58
C THR A 196 26.81 17.79 -33.95
N TRP A 197 25.91 18.00 -32.99
CA TRP A 197 24.48 18.25 -33.18
C TRP A 197 24.13 19.40 -32.22
N ILE A 198 23.97 20.63 -32.72
CA ILE A 198 22.74 21.20 -33.30
C ILE A 198 21.65 21.30 -32.22
N ALA A 199 21.39 22.54 -31.80
CA ALA A 199 20.25 22.89 -30.94
C ALA A 199 18.98 23.12 -31.77
N PHE A 200 17.83 22.87 -31.17
CA PHE A 200 16.53 23.32 -31.66
C PHE A 200 15.89 24.31 -30.68
N ARG A 201 15.02 25.17 -31.21
CA ARG A 201 14.24 26.18 -30.49
C ARG A 201 12.95 25.58 -29.94
#